data_AF-A0A7J6KI27-F1
#
_entry.id   AF-A0A7J6KI27-F1
#
_cell.length_a   1.000
_cell.length_b   1.000
_cell.length_c   1.000
_cell.angle_alpha   90.00
_cell.angle_beta   90.00
_cell.angle_gamma   90.00
#
_symmetry.space_group_name_H-M   'P 1'
#
loop_
_entity.id
_entity.type
_entity.pdbx_description
1 polymer ?
#
loop_
_entity_poly.entity_id
_entity_poly.type
_entity_poly.pdbx_seq_one_letter_code
_entity_poly.pdbx_strand_id
1 'polypeptide(L)'
;SGDPAHGLWLLPKKEDMVRCWVDASELAEGVVLTSEQDDILADGTWLASPSDSTSTQKPSTHINVRELDVIIKGIEYLILYGYQKATIMSDSKSAVTWLSKTLNHQKVIAKGLHRFLIDRRLSLVRSLIHEYSLVLSVQWVSTDRNIADRLTRLPKPLAGMSSRLCGATINCSLGGEGLK
;
A
#
# COMPACT_ATOMS: atom_id res chain seq x y z
N SER A 1 -17.87 -27.53 14.83
CA SER A 1 -18.06 -26.15 15.29
C SER A 1 -16.78 -25.38 15.01
N GLY A 2 -16.85 -24.34 14.19
CA GLY A 2 -15.67 -23.60 13.75
C GLY A 2 -16.09 -22.41 12.92
N ASP A 3 -17.12 -21.69 13.38
CA ASP A 3 -17.46 -20.41 12.79
C ASP A 3 -16.37 -19.40 13.20
N PRO A 4 -15.56 -18.89 12.25
CA PRO A 4 -14.54 -17.89 12.55
C PRO A 4 -15.15 -16.59 13.10
N ALA A 5 -16.45 -16.37 12.96
CA ALA A 5 -17.15 -15.22 13.53
C ALA A 5 -17.43 -15.35 15.04
N HIS A 6 -17.20 -16.51 15.66
CA HIS A 6 -17.42 -16.72 17.10
C HIS A 6 -16.15 -16.50 17.97
N GLY A 7 -15.04 -16.06 17.37
CA GLY A 7 -13.84 -15.66 18.09
C GLY A 7 -13.96 -14.27 18.73
N LEU A 8 -13.19 -14.02 19.79
CA LEU A 8 -13.03 -12.67 20.33
C LEU A 8 -12.19 -11.84 19.34
N TRP A 9 -12.81 -10.91 18.62
CA TRP A 9 -12.11 -10.00 17.71
C TRP A 9 -11.37 -8.94 18.52
N LEU A 10 -10.15 -9.25 18.94
CA LEU A 10 -9.26 -8.30 19.61
C LEU A 10 -8.59 -7.43 18.56
N LEU A 11 -9.32 -6.41 18.10
CA LEU A 11 -8.70 -5.36 17.29
C LEU A 11 -7.74 -4.54 18.18
N PRO A 12 -6.53 -4.23 17.70
CA PRO A 12 -5.66 -3.32 18.39
C PRO A 12 -6.34 -1.96 18.53
N LYS A 13 -6.02 -1.26 19.62
CA LYS A 13 -6.53 0.09 19.82
C LYS A 13 -6.02 0.99 18.70
N LYS A 14 -6.75 2.06 18.42
CA LYS A 14 -6.41 2.98 17.31
C LYS A 14 -5.08 3.69 17.53
N GLU A 15 -4.63 3.77 18.78
CA GLU A 15 -3.37 4.35 19.21
C GLU A 15 -2.21 3.36 19.23
N ASP A 16 -2.48 2.07 19.03
CA ASP A 16 -1.45 1.02 18.96
C ASP A 16 -0.69 1.14 17.63
N MET A 17 0.55 0.66 17.63
CA MET A 17 1.35 0.58 16.42
C MET A 17 0.81 -0.53 15.52
N VAL A 18 0.61 -0.24 14.24
CA VAL A 18 0.29 -1.24 13.21
C VAL A 18 1.38 -1.34 12.15
N ARG A 19 1.41 -2.42 11.39
CA ARG A 19 2.25 -2.53 10.19
C ARG A 19 1.39 -2.33 8.95
N CYS A 20 1.86 -1.50 8.03
CA CYS A 20 1.21 -1.26 6.75
C CYS A 20 2.13 -1.80 5.65
N TRP A 21 1.82 -2.98 5.16
CA TRP A 21 2.53 -3.67 4.10
C TRP A 21 2.02 -3.15 2.76
N VAL A 22 2.94 -2.70 1.92
CA VAL A 22 2.61 -2.16 0.61
C VAL A 22 3.43 -2.84 -0.46
N ASP A 23 2.81 -3.06 -1.62
CA ASP A 23 3.47 -3.63 -2.78
C ASP A 23 2.89 -3.05 -4.07
N ALA A 24 3.75 -2.81 -5.05
CA ALA A 24 3.33 -2.42 -6.38
C ALA A 24 3.92 -3.39 -7.42
N SER A 25 3.07 -3.91 -8.29
CA SER A 25 3.49 -4.62 -9.49
C SER A 25 3.09 -3.84 -10.73
N GLU A 26 3.52 -4.31 -11.90
CA GLU A 26 3.06 -3.76 -13.17
C GLU A 26 1.53 -3.77 -13.32
N LEU A 27 0.84 -4.74 -12.69
CA LEU A 27 -0.58 -5.00 -12.92
C LEU A 27 -1.50 -4.52 -11.79
N ALA A 28 -0.99 -4.41 -10.57
CA ALA A 28 -1.79 -4.07 -9.41
C ALA A 28 -0.96 -3.47 -8.28
N GLU A 29 -1.64 -2.83 -7.35
CA GLU A 29 -1.12 -2.26 -6.12
C GLU A 29 -1.87 -2.88 -4.94
N GLY A 30 -1.14 -3.26 -3.89
CA GLY A 30 -1.66 -3.98 -2.75
C GLY A 30 -1.27 -3.31 -1.43
N VAL A 31 -2.21 -3.31 -0.48
CA VAL A 31 -2.01 -2.85 0.89
C VAL A 31 -2.55 -3.90 1.86
N VAL A 32 -1.80 -4.20 2.92
CA VAL A 32 -2.27 -5.01 4.05
C VAL A 32 -1.93 -4.29 5.35
N LEU A 33 -2.91 -4.11 6.23
CA LEU A 33 -2.70 -3.66 7.60
C LEU A 33 -2.66 -4.86 8.54
N THR A 34 -1.64 -4.93 9.38
CA THR A 34 -1.55 -5.96 10.42
C THR A 34 -1.29 -5.38 11.80
N SER A 35 -1.67 -6.14 12.84
CA SER A 35 -1.20 -5.90 14.21
C SER A 35 0.33 -6.14 14.30
N GLU A 36 0.93 -5.82 15.45
CA GLU A 36 2.32 -6.21 15.73
C GLU A 36 2.49 -7.73 15.88
N GLN A 37 1.40 -8.46 16.09
CA GLN A 37 1.35 -9.92 16.18
C GLN A 37 1.04 -10.57 14.82
N ASP A 38 1.06 -9.79 13.74
CA ASP A 38 0.81 -10.21 12.36
C ASP A 38 -0.65 -10.66 12.06
N ASP A 39 -1.60 -10.27 12.91
CA ASP A 39 -3.03 -10.45 12.61
C ASP A 39 -3.46 -9.48 11.52
N ILE A 40 -4.17 -9.97 10.49
CA ILE A 40 -4.69 -9.12 9.40
C ILE A 40 -5.86 -8.28 9.93
N LEU A 41 -5.71 -6.96 9.88
CA LEU A 41 -6.71 -5.99 10.30
C LEU A 41 -7.58 -5.53 9.13
N ALA A 42 -6.94 -5.34 7.97
CA ALA A 42 -7.58 -4.96 6.73
C ALA A 42 -6.62 -5.22 5.55
N ASP A 43 -7.16 -5.43 4.37
CA ASP A 43 -6.39 -5.50 3.13
C ASP A 43 -7.13 -4.81 1.96
N GLY A 44 -6.41 -4.49 0.89
CA GLY A 44 -6.96 -3.84 -0.29
C GLY A 44 -6.06 -4.02 -1.51
N THR A 45 -6.68 -4.18 -2.69
CA THR A 45 -5.97 -4.31 -3.97
C THR A 45 -6.65 -3.45 -5.04
N TRP A 46 -5.83 -2.84 -5.89
CA TRP A 46 -6.28 -2.00 -7.00
C TRP A 46 -5.53 -2.37 -8.27
N LEU A 47 -6.23 -2.37 -9.40
CA LEU A 47 -5.59 -2.54 -10.70
C LEU A 47 -4.73 -1.33 -11.05
N ALA A 48 -3.58 -1.59 -11.67
CA ALA A 48 -2.75 -0.57 -12.27
C ALA A 48 -3.48 0.09 -13.44
N SER A 49 -3.37 1.42 -13.55
CA SER A 49 -3.88 2.10 -14.74
C SER A 49 -3.08 1.67 -15.98
N PRO A 50 -3.74 1.32 -17.09
CA PRO A 50 -3.05 0.93 -18.32
C PRO A 50 -2.19 2.05 -18.91
N SER A 51 -2.48 3.32 -18.63
CA SER A 51 -1.64 4.47 -19.07
C SER A 51 -0.19 4.41 -18.57
N ASP A 52 0.05 3.70 -17.46
CA ASP A 52 1.39 3.52 -16.89
C ASP A 52 2.11 2.29 -17.47
N SER A 53 1.37 1.44 -18.20
CA SER A 53 1.84 0.19 -18.82
C SER A 53 2.01 0.27 -20.35
N THR A 54 1.51 1.33 -21.00
CA THR A 54 1.49 1.46 -22.47
C THR A 54 2.83 1.82 -23.11
N SER A 55 3.91 2.00 -22.35
CA SER A 55 5.23 2.22 -22.93
C SER A 55 5.92 0.88 -23.22
N THR A 56 6.13 0.59 -24.50
CA THR A 56 6.89 -0.54 -25.04
C THR A 56 8.37 -0.58 -24.61
N GLN A 57 8.77 0.24 -23.65
CA GLN A 57 10.06 0.21 -22.97
C GLN A 57 9.81 0.04 -21.48
N LYS A 58 10.35 -1.02 -20.86
CA LYS A 58 10.40 -1.20 -19.40
C LYS A 58 11.08 0.02 -18.77
N PRO A 59 10.36 0.96 -18.15
CA PRO A 59 11.00 2.06 -17.50
C PRO A 59 11.05 1.70 -16.02
N SER A 60 12.21 1.23 -15.55
CA SER A 60 12.49 0.98 -14.13
C SER A 60 12.18 2.19 -13.22
N THR A 61 11.88 3.35 -13.80
CA THR A 61 11.49 4.58 -13.12
C THR A 61 9.98 4.67 -12.85
N HIS A 62 9.12 4.02 -13.63
CA HIS A 62 7.66 4.04 -13.41
C HIS A 62 7.27 3.18 -12.21
N ILE A 63 7.93 2.03 -12.03
CA ILE A 63 7.69 1.18 -10.86
C ILE A 63 7.99 1.94 -9.57
N ASN A 64 9.10 2.68 -9.50
CA ASN A 64 9.46 3.47 -8.32
C ASN A 64 8.45 4.57 -7.97
N VAL A 65 7.79 5.17 -8.96
CA VAL A 65 6.71 6.15 -8.71
C VAL A 65 5.46 5.43 -8.19
N ARG A 66 5.15 4.26 -8.72
CA ARG A 66 4.04 3.44 -8.25
C ARG A 66 4.24 2.90 -6.85
N GLU A 67 5.47 2.59 -6.46
CA GLU A 67 5.84 2.28 -5.07
C GLU A 67 5.50 3.44 -4.12
N LEU A 68 5.70 4.69 -4.54
CA LEU A 68 5.28 5.85 -3.74
C LEU A 68 3.75 6.04 -3.74
N ASP A 69 3.09 5.75 -4.86
CA ASP A 69 1.63 5.86 -4.96
C ASP A 69 0.93 4.81 -4.09
N VAL A 70 1.45 3.58 -4.03
CA VAL A 70 0.91 2.56 -3.09
C VAL A 70 1.23 2.89 -1.64
N ILE A 71 2.38 3.51 -1.33
CA ILE A 71 2.64 4.04 0.02
C ILE A 71 1.59 5.09 0.40
N ILE A 72 1.26 6.02 -0.50
CA ILE A 72 0.22 7.02 -0.26
C ILE A 72 -1.12 6.34 0.00
N LYS A 73 -1.51 5.36 -0.82
CA LYS A 73 -2.72 4.55 -0.57
C LYS A 73 -2.68 3.85 0.78
N GLY A 74 -1.53 3.30 1.17
CA GLY A 74 -1.34 2.69 2.48
C GLY A 74 -1.57 3.67 3.62
N ILE A 75 -1.11 4.92 3.47
CA ILE A 75 -1.35 6.01 4.44
C ILE A 75 -2.83 6.41 4.47
N GLU A 76 -3.47 6.54 3.31
CA GLU A 76 -4.91 6.79 3.22
C GLU A 76 -5.71 5.66 3.88
N TYR A 77 -5.26 4.41 3.73
CA TYR A 77 -5.86 3.25 4.39
C TYR A 77 -5.71 3.33 5.91
N LEU A 78 -4.55 3.72 6.42
CA LEU A 78 -4.36 3.96 7.86
C LEU A 78 -5.34 5.01 8.38
N ILE A 79 -5.50 6.12 7.65
CA ILE A 79 -6.45 7.18 7.99
C ILE A 79 -7.89 6.66 7.98
N LEU A 80 -8.29 5.92 6.94
CA LEU A 80 -9.62 5.35 6.79
C LEU A 80 -9.99 4.43 7.96
N TYR A 81 -9.04 3.59 8.39
CA TYR A 81 -9.25 2.67 9.52
C TYR A 81 -8.93 3.31 10.87
N GLY A 82 -8.54 4.58 10.91
CA GLY A 82 -8.33 5.36 12.14
C GLY A 82 -7.04 5.05 12.90
N TYR A 83 -6.03 4.47 12.25
CA TYR A 83 -4.73 4.19 12.89
C TYR A 83 -3.78 5.39 12.72
N GLN A 84 -3.28 5.90 13.84
CA GLN A 84 -2.38 7.06 13.84
C GLN A 84 -0.90 6.69 13.86
N LYS A 85 -0.56 5.48 14.29
CA LYS A 85 0.84 5.02 14.40
C LYS A 85 1.06 3.81 13.51
N ALA A 86 2.01 3.89 12.59
CA ALA A 86 2.30 2.77 11.71
C ALA A 86 3.76 2.66 11.29
N THR A 87 4.19 1.43 11.05
CA THR A 87 5.42 1.12 10.32
C THR A 87 5.05 0.73 8.90
N ILE A 88 5.48 1.52 7.91
CA ILE A 88 5.31 1.18 6.49
C ILE A 88 6.35 0.12 6.11
N MET A 89 5.90 -1.03 5.62
CA MET A 89 6.73 -2.16 5.17
C MET A 89 6.71 -2.20 3.64
N SER A 90 7.87 -2.03 3.00
CA SER A 90 8.00 -2.07 1.54
C SER A 90 9.30 -2.76 1.14
N ASP A 91 9.29 -3.46 0.01
CA ASP A 91 10.48 -4.11 -0.55
C ASP A 91 11.28 -3.21 -1.53
N SER A 92 10.72 -2.05 -1.89
CA SER A 92 11.38 -1.03 -2.69
C SER A 92 12.39 -0.24 -1.88
N LYS A 93 13.68 -0.58 -2.01
CA LYS A 93 14.79 0.15 -1.36
C LYS A 93 14.80 1.65 -1.66
N SER A 94 14.43 2.03 -2.89
CA SER A 94 14.35 3.44 -3.30
C SER A 94 13.23 4.16 -2.56
N ALA A 95 12.02 3.60 -2.54
CA ALA A 95 10.88 4.18 -1.84
C ALA A 95 11.14 4.27 -0.33
N VAL A 96 11.69 3.21 0.28
CA VAL A 96 12.09 3.22 1.70
C VAL A 96 13.11 4.31 2.01
N THR A 97 14.14 4.46 1.17
CA THR A 97 15.16 5.51 1.35
C THR A 97 14.55 6.91 1.25
N TRP A 98 13.69 7.14 0.27
CA TRP A 98 13.04 8.44 0.07
C TRP A 98 12.04 8.79 1.17
N LEU A 99 11.24 7.81 1.59
CA LEU A 99 10.30 7.97 2.69
C LEU A 99 11.05 8.21 3.99
N SER A 100 12.08 7.41 4.30
CA SER A 100 12.92 7.59 5.48
C SER A 100 13.53 9.00 5.55
N LYS A 101 14.10 9.49 4.44
CA LYS A 101 14.59 10.87 4.36
C LYS A 101 13.48 11.89 4.57
N THR A 102 12.31 11.66 3.98
CA THR A 102 11.15 12.54 4.08
C THR A 102 10.63 12.64 5.52
N LEU A 103 10.53 11.52 6.23
CA LEU A 103 10.13 11.43 7.63
C LEU A 103 11.16 12.11 8.55
N ASN A 104 12.44 12.03 8.21
CA ASN A 104 13.51 12.73 8.92
C ASN A 104 13.70 14.20 8.48
N HIS A 105 12.73 14.77 7.74
CA HIS A 105 12.79 16.15 7.19
C HIS A 105 14.04 16.45 6.34
N GLN A 106 14.68 15.42 5.79
CA GLN A 106 15.84 15.55 4.91
C GLN A 106 15.41 15.74 3.46
N LYS A 107 16.26 16.42 2.69
CA LYS A 107 16.05 16.61 1.25
C LYS A 107 16.21 15.29 0.51
N VAL A 108 15.19 14.91 -0.25
CA VAL A 108 15.29 13.78 -1.19
C VAL A 108 15.92 14.27 -2.49
N ILE A 109 16.98 13.58 -2.90
CA ILE A 109 17.67 13.85 -4.17
C ILE A 109 17.31 12.72 -5.14
N ALA A 110 16.21 12.91 -5.87
CA ALA A 110 15.88 12.09 -7.02
C ALA A 110 16.60 12.63 -8.27
N LYS A 111 17.07 11.73 -9.14
CA LYS A 111 17.75 12.08 -10.40
C LYS A 111 16.81 11.88 -11.59
N GLY A 112 17.02 12.66 -12.66
CA GLY A 112 16.31 12.50 -13.94
C GLY A 112 14.95 13.21 -14.02
N LEU A 113 14.23 12.94 -15.10
CA LEU A 113 13.00 13.63 -15.50
C LEU A 113 11.85 13.47 -14.49
N HIS A 114 11.82 12.35 -13.75
CA HIS A 114 10.77 12.02 -12.78
C HIS A 114 10.98 12.63 -11.39
N ARG A 115 12.05 13.42 -11.19
CA ARG A 115 12.35 14.07 -9.90
C ARG A 115 11.16 14.86 -9.36
N PHE A 116 10.49 15.64 -10.21
CA PHE A 116 9.37 16.48 -9.78
C PHE A 116 8.15 15.66 -9.38
N LEU A 117 7.92 14.50 -10.00
CA LEU A 117 6.84 13.59 -9.61
C LEU A 117 7.11 13.00 -8.23
N ILE A 118 8.33 12.48 -8.02
CA ILE A 118 8.76 11.95 -6.71
C ILE A 118 8.62 13.03 -5.62
N ASP A 119 9.08 14.25 -5.90
CA ASP A 119 8.99 15.36 -4.95
C ASP A 119 7.54 15.73 -4.62
N ARG A 120 6.65 15.76 -5.63
CA ARG A 120 5.21 16.00 -5.44
C ARG A 120 4.56 14.93 -4.57
N ARG A 121 4.86 13.65 -4.79
CA ARG A 121 4.32 12.53 -3.98
C ARG A 121 4.81 12.59 -2.54
N LEU A 122 6.10 12.82 -2.33
CA LEU A 122 6.66 12.97 -0.99
C LEU A 122 6.12 14.22 -0.28
N SER A 123 5.84 15.30 -1.00
CA SER A 123 5.16 16.48 -0.46
C SER A 123 3.75 16.12 0.03
N LEU A 124 3.00 15.32 -0.73
CA LEU A 124 1.67 14.85 -0.31
C LEU A 124 1.76 13.98 0.95
N VAL A 125 2.74 13.07 1.01
CA VAL A 125 2.99 12.26 2.22
C VAL A 125 3.24 13.16 3.44
N ARG A 126 4.05 14.21 3.31
CA ARG A 126 4.28 15.18 4.40
C ARG A 126 2.99 15.89 4.83
N SER A 127 2.17 16.30 3.85
CA SER A 127 0.88 16.94 4.12
C SER A 127 -0.05 16.00 4.91
N LEU A 128 -0.18 14.74 4.49
CA LEU A 128 -1.00 13.75 5.20
C LEU A 128 -0.51 13.50 6.63
N ILE A 129 0.81 13.36 6.82
CA ILE A 129 1.39 13.17 8.15
C ILE A 129 1.04 14.34 9.07
N HIS A 130 1.20 15.56 8.58
CA HIS A 130 0.92 16.77 9.36
C HIS A 130 -0.58 16.94 9.64
N GLU A 131 -1.42 16.81 8.63
CA GLU A 131 -2.87 17.02 8.73
C GLU A 131 -3.55 16.02 9.67
N TYR A 132 -3.14 14.75 9.59
CA TYR A 132 -3.73 13.67 10.39
C TYR A 132 -2.91 13.31 11.63
N SER A 133 -1.84 14.09 11.93
CA SER A 133 -0.96 13.88 13.09
C SER A 133 -0.42 12.44 13.19
N LEU A 134 -0.02 11.87 12.03
CA LEU A 134 0.43 10.49 11.95
C LEU A 134 1.86 10.34 12.49
N VAL A 135 2.11 9.25 13.18
CA VAL A 135 3.45 8.82 13.60
C VAL A 135 3.87 7.64 12.74
N LEU A 136 4.62 7.93 11.68
CA LEU A 136 5.05 6.93 10.71
C LEU A 136 6.54 6.62 10.86
N SER A 137 6.87 5.34 10.74
CA SER A 137 8.21 4.85 10.47
C SER A 137 8.20 4.04 9.17
N VAL A 138 9.37 3.72 8.63
CA VAL A 138 9.48 2.91 7.42
C VAL A 138 10.56 1.84 7.60
N GLN A 139 10.27 0.63 7.14
CA GLN A 139 11.18 -0.49 7.19
C GLN A 139 11.25 -1.20 5.83
N TRP A 140 12.47 -1.49 5.40
CA TRP A 140 12.68 -2.35 4.23
C TRP A 140 12.45 -3.80 4.60
N VAL A 141 11.69 -4.50 3.77
CA VAL A 141 11.48 -5.95 3.85
C VAL A 141 11.94 -6.61 2.55
N SER A 142 12.28 -7.89 2.61
CA SER A 142 12.56 -8.65 1.40
C SER A 142 11.24 -9.05 0.73
N THR A 143 11.19 -9.07 -0.61
CA THR A 143 9.97 -9.37 -1.38
C THR A 143 9.29 -10.68 -0.98
N ASP A 144 10.08 -11.71 -0.67
CA ASP A 144 9.60 -13.02 -0.19
C ASP A 144 8.87 -12.96 1.16
N ARG A 145 9.11 -11.90 1.94
CA ARG A 145 8.46 -11.64 3.23
C ARG A 145 7.42 -10.52 3.15
N ASN A 146 7.25 -9.88 1.99
CA ASN A 146 6.23 -8.86 1.81
C ASN A 146 4.87 -9.53 1.58
N ILE A 147 3.99 -9.51 2.59
CA ILE A 147 2.68 -10.17 2.46
C ILE A 147 1.77 -9.48 1.45
N ALA A 148 2.00 -8.20 1.14
CA ALA A 148 1.23 -7.45 0.14
C ALA A 148 1.52 -7.88 -1.31
N ASP A 149 2.66 -8.54 -1.57
CA ASP A 149 3.00 -9.09 -2.89
C ASP A 149 1.97 -10.13 -3.38
N ARG A 150 1.30 -10.84 -2.45
CA ARG A 150 0.20 -11.73 -2.83
C ARG A 150 -0.99 -11.01 -3.46
N LEU A 151 -1.22 -9.75 -3.08
CA LEU A 151 -2.34 -8.93 -3.58
C LEU A 151 -2.07 -8.33 -4.95
N THR A 152 -0.82 -8.27 -5.37
CA THR A 152 -0.40 -7.70 -6.66
C THR A 152 -0.22 -8.75 -7.75
N ARG A 153 -0.12 -10.04 -7.37
CA ARG A 153 -0.07 -11.19 -8.28
C ARG A 153 -1.46 -11.55 -8.83
N LEU A 154 -1.93 -10.78 -9.81
CA LEU A 154 -3.20 -11.08 -10.46
C LEU A 154 -3.17 -12.41 -11.26
N PRO A 155 -4.24 -13.21 -11.22
CA PRO A 155 -4.44 -14.34 -12.12
C PRO A 155 -4.38 -13.92 -13.59
N LYS A 156 -3.78 -14.76 -14.44
CA LYS A 156 -3.62 -14.52 -15.90
C LYS A 156 -4.89 -14.04 -16.64
N PRO A 157 -6.13 -14.50 -16.32
CA PRO A 157 -7.34 -14.00 -16.97
C PRO A 157 -7.60 -12.51 -16.71
N LEU A 158 -7.29 -12.02 -15.51
CA LEU A 158 -7.51 -10.62 -15.10
C LEU A 158 -6.40 -9.70 -15.62
N ALA A 159 -5.19 -10.22 -15.84
CA ALA A 159 -4.10 -9.47 -16.48
C ALA A 159 -4.50 -8.95 -17.89
N GLY A 160 -5.33 -9.70 -18.63
CA GLY A 160 -5.89 -9.25 -19.90
C GLY A 160 -6.97 -8.15 -19.77
N MET A 161 -7.64 -8.07 -18.62
CA MET A 161 -8.71 -7.11 -18.31
C MET A 161 -8.19 -5.76 -17.79
N SER A 162 -6.96 -5.70 -17.26
CA SER A 162 -6.32 -4.44 -16.84
C SER A 162 -6.20 -3.41 -17.98
N SER A 163 -6.22 -3.87 -19.23
CA SER A 163 -6.28 -3.00 -20.42
C SER A 163 -7.66 -2.36 -20.66
N ARG A 164 -8.72 -2.78 -19.94
CA ARG A 164 -10.12 -2.44 -20.25
C ARG A 164 -10.94 -1.88 -19.08
N LEU A 165 -10.49 -2.00 -17.83
CA LEU A 165 -11.29 -1.65 -16.65
C LEU A 165 -10.62 -0.55 -15.82
N CYS A 166 -11.21 0.64 -15.85
CA CYS A 166 -10.92 1.74 -14.96
C CYS A 166 -11.85 1.66 -13.73
N GLY A 167 -11.29 1.65 -12.52
CA GLY A 167 -11.99 2.13 -11.31
C GLY A 167 -12.82 1.14 -10.48
N ALA A 168 -12.60 -0.18 -10.53
CA ALA A 168 -13.32 -1.10 -9.64
C ALA A 168 -12.54 -1.41 -8.36
N THR A 169 -13.05 -0.94 -7.21
CA THR A 169 -12.68 -1.45 -5.88
C THR A 169 -13.33 -2.82 -5.69
N ILE A 170 -12.54 -3.89 -5.56
CA ILE A 170 -13.08 -5.19 -5.16
C ILE A 170 -13.09 -5.22 -3.64
N ASN A 171 -14.22 -4.82 -3.04
CA ASN A 171 -14.47 -5.11 -1.63
C ASN A 171 -14.82 -6.60 -1.51
N CYS A 172 -13.92 -7.38 -0.89
CA CYS A 172 -14.27 -8.70 -0.38
C CYS A 172 -15.15 -8.54 0.86
N SER A 173 -16.43 -8.28 0.65
CA SER A 173 -17.45 -8.52 1.68
C SER A 173 -17.54 -10.04 1.85
N LEU A 174 -17.14 -10.56 3.01
CA LEU A 174 -17.56 -11.90 3.42
C LEU A 174 -19.09 -11.86 3.53
N GLY A 175 -19.75 -12.33 2.46
CA GLY A 175 -21.20 -12.43 2.38
C GLY A 175 -21.69 -13.49 3.36
N GLY A 176 -22.08 -13.02 4.55
CA GLY A 176 -23.02 -13.75 5.39
C GLY A 176 -24.42 -13.64 4.76
N GLU A 177 -24.80 -14.62 3.96
CA GLU A 177 -26.21 -14.87 3.68
C GLU A 177 -26.77 -15.73 4.82
N GLY A 178 -27.44 -15.05 5.77
CA GLY A 178 -28.35 -15.66 6.71
C GLY A 178 -29.80 -15.46 6.29
N LEU A 179 -30.58 -16.52 6.47
CA LEU A 179 -32.03 -16.56 6.70
C LEU A 179 -32.96 -16.48 5.48
N LYS A 180 -33.42 -17.65 5.03
CA LYS A 180 -34.77 -18.17 5.38
C LYS A 180 -34.75 -19.69 5.49
#